data_AF-A0A4S8KSW2-F1
#
_entry.id   AF-A0A4S8KSW2-F1
#
_cell.length_a   1.000
_cell.length_b   1.000
_cell.length_c   1.000
_cell.angle_alpha   90.00
_cell.angle_beta   90.00
_cell.angle_gamma   90.00
#
_symmetry.space_group_name_H-M   'P 1'
#
loop_
_entity.id
_entity.type
_entity.pdbx_description
1 polymer ?
#
loop_
_entity_poly.entity_id
_entity_poly.type
_entity_poly.pdbx_seq_one_letter_code
_entity_poly.pdbx_strand_id
1 'polypeptide(L)'
;MYSVVNEFEECRAQALTLTKSLSLVKDLYSGIEKGLKEHGHSQTKLMYTDNASGELAFHEAATSSLKDNVKHIDLNPYARLPLFSIPSESFSFNYYETFQAMDYACFSILQQLSSSETSHIVVGFDIVYHTNVTGEGGPLAAPRAKAGIVDVVQVSGPDFAYVFKVTNFKTTASVPQNLKTLVCSPRVIKVGRRKGFRNSETSSTSPSSK
;
A
#
# COMPACT_ATOMS: atom_id res chain seq x y z
N MET A 1 -16.79 22.62 0.47
CA MET A 1 -16.62 23.68 -0.54
C MET A 1 -15.65 23.18 -1.58
N TYR A 2 -16.05 23.17 -2.84
CA TYR A 2 -15.18 22.99 -3.99
C TYR A 2 -14.83 24.34 -4.58
N SER A 3 -13.60 24.49 -5.03
CA SER A 3 -13.16 25.65 -5.78
C SER A 3 -12.29 25.16 -6.92
N VAL A 4 -12.63 25.58 -8.13
CA VAL A 4 -11.81 25.35 -9.32
C VAL A 4 -11.16 26.67 -9.65
N VAL A 5 -9.83 26.66 -9.73
CA VAL A 5 -9.02 27.83 -10.06
C VAL A 5 -8.31 27.61 -11.39
N ASN A 6 -7.98 28.69 -12.08
CA ASN A 6 -7.08 28.64 -13.23
C ASN A 6 -5.61 28.74 -12.79
N GLU A 7 -4.71 28.82 -13.76
CA GLU A 7 -3.26 28.96 -13.56
C GLU A 7 -2.83 30.26 -12.85
N PHE A 8 -3.73 31.24 -12.74
CA PHE A 8 -3.52 32.51 -12.04
C PHE A 8 -4.20 32.55 -10.67
N GLU A 9 -4.62 31.39 -10.15
CA GLU A 9 -5.37 31.25 -8.90
C GLU A 9 -6.73 31.98 -8.90
N GLU A 10 -7.21 32.39 -10.08
CA GLU A 10 -8.52 33.01 -10.21
C GLU A 10 -9.59 31.92 -10.13
N CYS A 11 -10.57 32.16 -9.27
CA CYS A 11 -11.69 31.25 -9.13
C CYS A 11 -12.54 31.21 -10.42
N ARG A 12 -12.66 30.02 -11.03
CA ARG A 12 -13.51 29.76 -12.20
C ARG A 12 -14.87 29.21 -11.84
N ALA A 13 -14.98 28.48 -10.73
CA ALA A 13 -16.26 28.08 -10.18
C ALA A 13 -16.13 27.65 -8.72
N GLN A 14 -17.23 27.79 -7.96
CA GLN A 14 -17.33 27.27 -6.59
C GLN A 14 -18.65 26.56 -6.38
N ALA A 15 -18.61 25.52 -5.54
CA ALA A 15 -19.81 24.85 -5.06
C ALA A 15 -19.72 24.57 -3.57
N LEU A 16 -20.78 24.89 -2.84
CA LEU A 16 -20.97 24.45 -1.47
C LEU A 16 -21.70 23.11 -1.49
N THR A 17 -20.96 22.05 -1.22
CA THR A 17 -21.50 20.69 -1.11
C THR A 17 -21.46 20.23 0.33
N LEU A 18 -22.46 19.42 0.72
CA LEU A 18 -22.53 18.81 2.05
C LEU A 18 -21.43 17.75 2.26
N THR A 19 -20.91 17.16 1.18
CA THR A 19 -19.88 16.12 1.21
C THR A 19 -18.76 16.38 0.20
N LYS A 20 -17.64 15.66 0.35
CA LYS A 20 -16.53 15.61 -0.61
C LYS A 20 -16.78 14.58 -1.73
N SER A 21 -17.98 14.60 -2.32
CA SER A 21 -18.27 13.75 -3.49
C SER A 21 -18.20 14.54 -4.79
N LEU A 22 -17.44 14.05 -5.77
CA LEU A 22 -17.34 14.65 -7.11
C LEU A 22 -18.68 14.60 -7.87
N SER A 23 -19.53 13.62 -7.55
CA SER A 23 -20.85 13.49 -8.17
C SER A 23 -21.73 14.73 -7.99
N LEU A 24 -21.50 15.51 -6.93
CA LEU A 24 -22.26 16.73 -6.61
C LEU A 24 -21.78 17.96 -7.39
N VAL A 25 -20.65 17.89 -8.09
CA VAL A 25 -20.03 19.03 -8.79
C VAL A 25 -19.88 18.79 -10.29
N LYS A 26 -20.50 17.75 -10.85
CA LYS A 26 -20.43 17.45 -12.29
C LYS A 26 -20.89 18.63 -13.15
N ASP A 27 -22.01 19.24 -12.79
CA ASP A 27 -22.58 20.36 -13.53
C ASP A 27 -21.70 21.61 -13.43
N LEU A 28 -20.98 21.78 -12.33
CA LEU A 28 -20.01 22.85 -12.16
C LEU A 28 -18.88 22.73 -13.19
N TYR A 29 -18.28 21.55 -13.36
CA TYR A 29 -17.22 21.34 -14.35
C TYR A 29 -17.74 21.47 -15.79
N SER A 30 -18.93 20.93 -16.06
CA SER A 30 -19.56 21.06 -17.38
C SER A 30 -19.88 22.53 -17.72
N GLY A 31 -20.23 23.32 -16.70
CA GLY A 31 -20.45 24.77 -16.82
C GLY A 31 -19.19 25.55 -17.18
N ILE A 32 -18.02 25.15 -16.65
CA ILE A 32 -16.73 25.76 -17.03
C ILE A 32 -16.44 25.53 -18.51
N GLU A 33 -16.57 24.29 -18.98
CA GLU A 33 -16.34 23.93 -20.39
C GLU A 33 -17.23 24.75 -21.33
N LYS A 34 -18.53 24.81 -21.01
CA LYS A 34 -19.53 25.62 -21.73
C LYS A 34 -19.16 27.11 -21.72
N GLY A 35 -18.84 27.66 -20.56
CA GLY A 35 -18.50 29.08 -20.39
C GLY A 35 -17.26 29.48 -21.20
N LEU A 36 -16.21 28.65 -21.18
CA LEU A 36 -15.02 28.87 -22.01
C LEU A 36 -15.37 28.91 -23.50
N LYS A 37 -16.24 28.00 -23.95
CA LYS A 37 -16.66 27.92 -25.35
C LYS A 37 -17.47 29.15 -25.78
N GLU A 38 -18.45 29.53 -24.98
CA GLU A 38 -19.34 30.67 -25.27
C GLU A 38 -18.60 32.00 -25.35
N HIS A 39 -17.50 32.15 -24.62
CA HIS A 39 -16.68 33.37 -24.60
C HIS A 39 -15.44 33.28 -25.50
N GLY A 40 -15.32 32.25 -26.34
CA GLY A 40 -14.22 32.11 -27.29
C GLY A 40 -12.85 31.85 -26.65
N HIS A 41 -12.83 31.36 -25.41
CA HIS A 41 -11.60 30.97 -24.72
C HIS A 41 -11.14 29.56 -25.12
N SER A 42 -9.84 29.31 -24.95
CA SER A 42 -9.29 27.96 -25.08
C SER A 42 -9.90 27.03 -24.03
N GLN A 43 -10.22 25.80 -24.44
CA GLN A 43 -10.72 24.77 -23.54
C GLN A 43 -9.63 24.28 -22.58
N THR A 44 -10.06 23.71 -21.45
CA THR A 44 -9.17 23.16 -20.43
C THR A 44 -8.28 22.05 -21.01
N LYS A 45 -6.96 22.24 -21.00
CA LYS A 45 -5.98 21.24 -21.47
C LYS A 45 -5.36 20.41 -20.36
N LEU A 46 -5.37 20.93 -19.14
CA LEU A 46 -4.72 20.32 -17.99
C LEU A 46 -5.55 20.61 -16.74
N MET A 47 -5.64 19.62 -15.86
CA MET A 47 -6.33 19.75 -14.58
C MET A 47 -5.47 19.09 -13.49
N TYR A 48 -5.32 19.80 -12.38
CA TYR A 48 -4.61 19.29 -11.21
C TYR A 48 -5.61 18.89 -10.12
N THR A 49 -5.35 17.74 -9.51
CA THR A 49 -6.11 17.20 -8.37
C THR A 49 -5.13 16.45 -7.46
N ASP A 50 -5.46 16.37 -6.17
CA ASP A 50 -4.71 15.59 -5.19
C ASP A 50 -4.87 14.07 -5.38
N ASN A 51 -5.85 13.62 -6.18
CA ASN A 51 -6.10 12.21 -6.47
C ASN A 51 -6.38 11.94 -7.97
N ALA A 52 -5.40 12.28 -8.82
CA ALA A 52 -5.53 12.11 -10.28
C ALA A 52 -5.96 10.69 -10.69
N SER A 53 -5.44 9.63 -10.06
CA SER A 53 -5.81 8.25 -10.40
C SER A 53 -7.25 7.90 -10.06
N GLY A 54 -7.74 8.36 -8.90
CA GLY A 54 -9.10 8.05 -8.45
C GLY A 54 -10.17 8.91 -9.13
N GLU A 55 -9.78 10.07 -9.66
CA GLU A 55 -10.70 11.07 -10.20
C GLU A 55 -10.64 11.19 -11.74
N LEU A 56 -9.70 10.50 -12.39
CA LEU A 56 -9.50 10.52 -13.84
C LEU A 56 -10.81 10.34 -14.60
N ALA A 57 -11.53 9.25 -14.33
CA ALA A 57 -12.76 8.92 -15.04
C ALA A 57 -13.86 9.99 -14.89
N PHE A 58 -13.92 10.66 -13.73
CA PHE A 58 -14.87 11.76 -13.52
C PHE A 58 -14.50 12.97 -14.37
N HIS A 59 -13.25 13.42 -14.31
CA HIS A 59 -12.80 14.61 -15.03
C HIS A 59 -12.88 14.43 -16.55
N GLU A 60 -12.54 13.26 -17.07
CA GLU A 60 -12.68 12.96 -18.50
C GLU A 60 -14.13 12.87 -18.99
N ALA A 61 -15.06 12.58 -18.08
CA ALA A 61 -16.49 12.59 -18.38
C ALA A 61 -17.09 13.99 -18.27
N ALA A 62 -16.60 14.83 -17.35
CA ALA A 62 -17.14 16.16 -17.06
C ALA A 62 -16.44 17.31 -17.81
N THR A 63 -15.25 17.07 -18.37
CA THR A 63 -14.46 18.05 -19.13
C THR A 63 -13.90 17.35 -20.37
N SER A 64 -14.63 17.41 -21.47
CA SER A 64 -14.40 16.54 -22.63
C SER A 64 -13.03 16.77 -23.30
N SER A 65 -12.56 18.01 -23.28
CA SER A 65 -11.27 18.47 -23.81
C SER A 65 -10.05 17.82 -23.16
N LEU A 66 -10.19 17.20 -21.98
CA LEU A 66 -9.09 16.48 -21.33
C LEU A 66 -8.70 15.17 -22.07
N LYS A 67 -9.52 14.71 -23.01
CA LYS A 67 -9.21 13.53 -23.84
C LYS A 67 -8.59 13.88 -25.19
N ASP A 68 -8.56 15.16 -25.55
CA ASP A 68 -8.13 15.60 -26.88
C ASP A 68 -6.63 15.42 -27.05
N ASN A 69 -6.23 14.48 -27.92
CA ASN A 69 -4.83 14.15 -28.21
C ASN A 69 -4.02 13.75 -26.96
N VAL A 70 -4.66 13.06 -26.00
CA VAL A 70 -4.02 12.56 -24.78
C VAL A 70 -3.69 11.08 -24.91
N LYS A 71 -2.46 10.70 -24.53
CA LYS A 71 -2.03 9.31 -24.38
C LYS A 71 -1.91 8.98 -22.91
N HIS A 72 -2.76 8.09 -22.42
CA HIS A 72 -2.68 7.61 -21.04
C HIS A 72 -1.37 6.87 -20.79
N ILE A 73 -0.80 7.11 -19.61
CA ILE A 73 0.29 6.30 -19.07
C ILE A 73 -0.33 5.02 -18.51
N ASP A 74 0.21 3.87 -18.89
CA ASP A 74 -0.14 2.60 -18.26
C ASP A 74 0.38 2.63 -16.81
N LEU A 75 -0.52 2.81 -15.85
CA LEU A 75 -0.18 2.90 -14.42
C LEU A 75 0.29 1.56 -13.85
N ASN A 76 0.02 0.44 -14.54
CA ASN A 76 0.47 -0.87 -14.15
C ASN A 76 0.99 -1.63 -15.39
N PRO A 77 2.15 -1.24 -15.95
CA PRO A 77 2.69 -1.85 -17.16
C PRO A 77 3.00 -3.34 -16.97
N TYR A 78 3.06 -3.80 -15.73
CA TYR A 78 3.32 -5.17 -15.33
C TYR A 78 2.06 -6.00 -15.07
N ALA A 79 0.85 -5.42 -15.19
CA ALA A 79 -0.40 -6.15 -15.00
C ALA A 79 -0.56 -7.36 -15.93
N ARG A 80 0.14 -7.33 -17.06
CA ARG A 80 0.12 -8.38 -18.10
C ARG A 80 1.20 -9.45 -17.88
N LEU A 81 2.09 -9.29 -16.91
CA LEU A 81 3.05 -10.32 -16.56
C LEU A 81 2.29 -11.54 -16.00
N PRO A 82 2.71 -12.77 -16.34
CA PRO A 82 2.12 -13.96 -15.76
C PRO A 82 2.23 -13.90 -14.23
N LEU A 83 1.19 -14.39 -13.56
CA LEU A 83 1.22 -14.54 -12.11
C LEU A 83 2.40 -15.44 -11.74
N PHE A 84 3.17 -15.03 -10.73
CA PHE A 84 4.21 -15.87 -10.18
C PHE A 84 3.59 -17.13 -9.59
N SER A 85 4.01 -18.29 -10.10
CA SER A 85 3.61 -19.60 -9.58
C SER A 85 4.79 -20.26 -8.87
N ILE A 86 4.51 -20.85 -7.71
CA ILE A 86 5.47 -21.66 -6.98
C ILE A 86 5.41 -23.08 -7.56
N PRO A 87 6.54 -23.70 -7.96
CA PRO A 87 6.56 -25.07 -8.46
C PRO A 87 6.04 -26.05 -7.41
N SER A 88 5.00 -26.81 -7.72
CA SER A 88 4.31 -27.67 -6.73
C SER A 88 5.06 -28.94 -6.36
N GLU A 89 5.99 -29.41 -7.20
CA GLU A 89 6.61 -30.73 -7.03
C GLU A 89 7.77 -30.75 -6.04
N SER A 90 8.47 -29.62 -5.87
CA SER A 90 9.67 -29.52 -5.03
C SER A 90 9.54 -28.52 -3.88
N PHE A 91 8.34 -27.96 -3.67
CA PHE A 91 8.13 -26.89 -2.71
C PHE A 91 7.06 -27.25 -1.68
N SER A 92 7.46 -27.28 -0.41
CA SER A 92 6.58 -27.61 0.70
C SER A 92 5.85 -26.38 1.22
N PHE A 93 4.53 -26.42 1.27
CA PHE A 93 3.72 -25.36 1.88
C PHE A 93 3.06 -25.88 3.14
N ASN A 94 3.37 -25.28 4.30
CA ASN A 94 2.83 -25.71 5.59
C ASN A 94 2.19 -24.55 6.35
N TYR A 95 1.03 -24.83 6.93
CA TYR A 95 0.28 -23.90 7.77
C TYR A 95 0.30 -24.40 9.22
N TYR A 96 0.64 -23.52 10.15
CA TYR A 96 0.76 -23.84 11.57
C TYR A 96 -0.06 -22.87 12.41
N GLU A 97 -0.86 -23.42 13.33
CA GLU A 97 -1.71 -22.65 14.26
C GLU A 97 -1.36 -22.86 15.74
N THR A 98 -0.57 -23.90 16.03
CA THR A 98 -0.20 -24.26 17.40
C THR A 98 1.19 -23.73 17.74
N PHE A 99 1.37 -23.37 19.02
CA PHE A 99 2.65 -22.92 19.54
C PHE A 99 3.77 -23.94 19.26
N GLN A 100 3.53 -25.22 19.56
CA GLN A 100 4.54 -26.28 19.45
C GLN A 100 4.98 -26.49 17.99
N ALA A 101 4.03 -26.50 17.04
CA ALA A 101 4.35 -26.75 15.65
C ALA A 101 5.13 -25.59 15.02
N MET A 102 4.77 -24.34 15.36
CA MET A 102 5.54 -23.16 14.94
C MET A 102 6.95 -23.15 15.52
N ASP A 103 7.08 -23.48 16.81
CA ASP A 103 8.37 -23.51 17.49
C ASP A 103 9.30 -24.55 16.84
N TYR A 104 8.78 -25.75 16.57
CA TYR A 104 9.51 -26.82 15.88
C TYR A 104 9.88 -26.47 14.43
N ALA A 105 8.98 -25.82 13.69
CA ALA A 105 9.26 -25.35 12.33
C ALA A 105 10.40 -24.31 12.32
N CYS A 106 10.37 -23.36 13.26
CA CYS A 106 11.44 -22.37 13.42
C CYS A 106 12.76 -23.01 13.86
N PHE A 107 12.71 -24.00 14.75
CA PHE A 107 13.88 -24.77 15.15
C PHE A 107 14.54 -25.46 13.96
N SER A 108 13.75 -26.12 13.10
CA SER A 108 14.24 -26.78 11.88
C SER A 108 14.96 -25.81 10.93
N ILE A 109 14.48 -24.56 10.81
CA ILE A 109 15.18 -23.51 10.04
C ILE A 109 16.51 -23.13 10.71
N LEU A 110 16.48 -22.90 12.02
CA LEU A 110 17.67 -22.50 12.79
C LEU A 110 18.77 -23.58 12.78
N GLN A 111 18.40 -24.86 12.68
CA GLN A 111 19.36 -25.98 12.56
C GLN A 111 20.17 -25.94 11.26
N GLN A 112 19.74 -25.19 10.24
CA GLN A 112 20.51 -25.00 9.00
C GLN A 112 21.72 -24.07 9.19
N LEU A 113 21.79 -23.35 10.31
CA LEU A 113 22.96 -22.55 10.66
C LEU A 113 24.14 -23.48 10.99
N SER A 114 25.25 -23.32 10.27
CA SER A 114 26.48 -24.04 10.61
C SER A 114 27.07 -23.55 11.95
N SER A 115 27.99 -24.32 12.52
CA SER A 115 28.68 -23.95 13.77
C SER A 115 29.58 -22.70 13.63
N SER A 116 29.85 -22.23 12.41
CA SER A 116 30.65 -21.02 12.17
C SER A 116 29.86 -19.76 12.51
N GLU A 117 30.47 -18.83 13.26
CA GLU A 117 29.83 -17.55 13.62
C GLU A 117 29.58 -16.64 12.41
N THR A 118 30.32 -16.84 11.32
CA THR A 118 30.18 -16.08 10.07
C THR A 118 29.08 -16.62 9.16
N SER A 119 28.48 -17.76 9.48
CA SER A 119 27.44 -18.32 8.62
C SER A 119 26.09 -17.64 8.83
N HIS A 120 25.41 -17.44 7.71
CA HIS A 120 24.10 -16.81 7.64
C HIS A 120 23.15 -17.66 6.81
N ILE A 121 21.87 -17.61 7.16
CA ILE A 121 20.79 -18.13 6.31
C ILE A 121 19.94 -16.96 5.83
N VAL A 122 19.41 -17.07 4.62
CA VAL A 122 18.52 -16.09 4.03
C VAL A 122 17.12 -16.70 3.96
N VAL A 123 16.14 -15.98 4.47
CA VAL A 123 14.73 -16.39 4.41
C VAL A 123 13.88 -15.29 3.82
N GLY A 124 12.90 -15.66 3.00
CA GLY A 124 11.79 -14.78 2.66
C GLY A 124 10.94 -14.53 3.92
N PHE A 125 10.52 -13.29 4.13
CA PHE A 125 9.75 -12.90 5.31
C PHE A 125 8.67 -11.86 4.94
N ASP A 126 7.41 -12.16 5.23
CA ASP A 126 6.30 -11.20 5.13
C ASP A 126 5.38 -11.35 6.34
N ILE A 127 4.63 -10.30 6.61
CA ILE A 127 3.65 -10.22 7.69
C ILE A 127 2.34 -9.67 7.15
N VAL A 128 1.25 -10.29 7.59
CA VAL A 128 -0.11 -9.88 7.25
C VAL A 128 -0.79 -9.44 8.54
N TYR A 129 -1.51 -8.32 8.45
CA TYR A 129 -2.24 -7.73 9.57
C TYR A 129 -3.74 -7.82 9.31
N HIS A 130 -4.53 -7.89 10.37
CA HIS A 130 -5.92 -7.48 10.27
C HIS A 130 -5.97 -5.99 9.90
N THR A 131 -6.58 -5.68 8.77
CA THR A 131 -6.83 -4.31 8.34
C THR A 131 -8.26 -3.93 8.68
N ASN A 132 -8.43 -2.93 9.54
CA ASN A 132 -9.72 -2.27 9.64
C ASN A 132 -9.82 -1.28 8.48
N VAL A 133 -10.82 -1.49 7.62
CA VAL A 133 -11.18 -0.51 6.59
C VAL A 133 -11.74 0.69 7.33
N THR A 134 -10.92 1.72 7.52
CA THR A 134 -11.46 3.03 7.88
C THR A 134 -12.16 3.49 6.61
N GLY A 135 -13.46 3.74 6.63
CA GLY A 135 -14.24 4.23 5.47
C GLY A 135 -13.81 5.62 4.95
N GLU A 136 -12.56 6.01 5.22
CA GLU A 136 -11.89 7.21 4.75
C GLU A 136 -11.21 6.90 3.41
N GLY A 137 -11.87 7.34 2.35
CA GLY A 137 -11.47 7.16 0.97
C GLY A 137 -12.72 7.26 0.11
N GLY A 138 -12.68 8.04 -0.97
CA GLY A 138 -13.81 8.11 -1.90
C GLY A 138 -14.13 6.73 -2.50
N PRO A 139 -15.21 6.60 -3.31
CA PRO A 139 -15.69 5.32 -3.86
C PRO A 139 -14.66 4.50 -4.67
N LEU A 140 -13.51 5.09 -5.00
CA LEU A 140 -12.43 4.51 -5.79
C LEU A 140 -11.05 4.61 -5.13
N ALA A 141 -10.96 5.11 -3.88
CA ALA A 141 -9.70 5.14 -3.16
C ALA A 141 -9.39 3.75 -2.60
N ALA A 142 -8.13 3.30 -2.73
CA ALA A 142 -7.67 2.13 -2.01
C ALA A 142 -7.96 2.36 -0.52
N PRO A 143 -8.69 1.45 0.17
CA PRO A 143 -9.13 1.67 1.53
C PRO A 143 -7.91 1.98 2.39
N ARG A 144 -7.94 3.12 3.10
CA ARG A 144 -6.94 3.39 4.12
C ARG A 144 -7.10 2.32 5.20
N ALA A 145 -6.12 1.44 5.27
CA ALA A 145 -6.05 0.39 6.27
C ALA A 145 -5.18 0.88 7.42
N LYS A 146 -5.74 0.97 8.63
CA LYS A 146 -4.91 1.05 9.83
C LYS A 146 -4.37 -0.34 10.11
N ALA A 147 -3.04 -0.50 10.18
CA ALA A 147 -2.43 -1.76 10.59
C ALA A 147 -2.93 -2.12 11.98
N GLY A 148 -3.65 -3.24 12.08
CA GLY A 148 -4.16 -3.79 13.32
C GLY A 148 -3.20 -4.82 13.92
N ILE A 149 -3.77 -5.85 14.53
CA ILE A 149 -3.02 -6.97 15.12
C ILE A 149 -2.38 -7.79 14.00
N VAL A 150 -1.13 -8.24 14.19
CA VAL A 150 -0.47 -9.17 13.27
C VAL A 150 -1.28 -10.46 13.24
N ASP A 151 -1.67 -10.87 12.05
CA ASP A 151 -2.49 -12.05 11.83
C ASP A 151 -1.63 -13.27 11.50
N VAL A 152 -0.75 -13.07 10.53
CA VAL A 152 0.05 -14.13 9.93
C VAL A 152 1.49 -13.65 9.77
N VAL A 153 2.41 -14.55 10.09
CA VAL A 153 3.82 -14.43 9.73
C VAL A 153 4.12 -15.49 8.67
N GLN A 154 4.78 -15.10 7.59
CA GLN A 154 5.20 -16.00 6.53
C GLN A 154 6.72 -16.05 6.47
N VAL A 155 7.28 -17.25 6.42
CA VAL A 155 8.72 -17.49 6.28
C VAL A 155 8.95 -18.47 5.16
N SER A 156 9.83 -18.17 4.21
CA SER A 156 10.14 -19.07 3.10
C SER A 156 11.64 -19.28 2.90
N GLY A 157 11.99 -20.45 2.36
CA GLY A 157 13.32 -20.81 1.91
C GLY A 157 13.30 -21.28 0.45
N PRO A 158 14.35 -21.98 0.00
CA PRO A 158 14.45 -22.47 -1.38
C PRO A 158 13.34 -23.44 -1.78
N ASP A 159 12.90 -24.29 -0.84
CA ASP A 159 12.02 -25.44 -1.05
C ASP A 159 10.85 -25.49 -0.06
N PHE A 160 10.63 -24.41 0.69
CA PHE A 160 9.52 -24.33 1.64
C PHE A 160 8.92 -22.93 1.79
N ALA A 161 7.64 -22.88 2.13
CA ALA A 161 7.00 -21.72 2.75
C ALA A 161 6.16 -22.17 3.95
N TYR A 162 6.39 -21.51 5.07
CA TYR A 162 5.65 -21.69 6.30
C TYR A 162 4.76 -20.48 6.55
N VAL A 163 3.54 -20.76 6.96
CA VAL A 163 2.54 -19.77 7.32
C VAL A 163 2.14 -19.99 8.77
N PHE A 164 2.44 -19.03 9.62
CA PHE A 164 2.17 -19.07 11.05
C PHE A 164 0.97 -18.19 11.38
N LYS A 165 -0.12 -18.76 11.90
CA LYS A 165 -1.24 -18.01 12.46
C LYS A 165 -0.90 -17.51 13.86
N VAL A 166 -0.55 -16.23 13.99
CA VAL A 166 0.01 -15.67 15.23
C VAL A 166 -0.98 -14.89 16.08
N THR A 167 -2.26 -14.84 15.69
CA THR A 167 -3.34 -14.10 16.39
C THR A 167 -3.51 -14.49 17.86
N ASN A 168 -3.12 -15.72 18.20
CA ASN A 168 -3.26 -16.25 19.55
C ASN A 168 -2.19 -15.72 20.51
N PHE A 169 -1.12 -15.09 20.01
CA PHE A 169 0.00 -14.59 20.82
C PHE A 169 -0.15 -13.09 21.10
N LYS A 170 -0.79 -12.76 22.22
CA LYS A 170 -1.11 -11.38 22.61
C LYS A 170 0.02 -10.66 23.34
N THR A 171 1.03 -11.39 23.81
CA THR A 171 2.17 -10.84 24.53
C THR A 171 3.47 -11.41 24.00
N THR A 172 4.58 -10.70 24.17
CA THR A 172 5.91 -11.21 23.81
C THR A 172 6.18 -12.55 24.50
N ALA A 173 5.77 -12.73 25.75
CA ALA A 173 5.95 -14.00 26.48
C ALA A 173 5.24 -15.18 25.79
N SER A 174 4.10 -14.95 25.12
CA SER A 174 3.32 -15.99 24.45
C SER A 174 3.85 -16.44 23.09
N VAL A 175 4.79 -15.70 22.49
CA VAL A 175 5.36 -16.03 21.17
C VAL A 175 6.36 -17.19 21.28
N PRO A 176 6.33 -18.18 20.36
CA PRO A 176 7.31 -19.27 20.30
C PRO A 176 8.76 -18.78 20.38
N GLN A 177 9.59 -19.44 21.19
CA GLN A 177 10.93 -18.96 21.47
C GLN A 177 11.81 -19.05 20.23
N ASN A 178 11.70 -20.13 19.45
CA ASN A 178 12.46 -20.27 18.21
C ASN A 178 12.00 -19.27 17.14
N LEU A 179 10.72 -18.88 17.13
CA LEU A 179 10.25 -17.80 16.26
C LEU A 179 10.88 -16.46 16.63
N LYS A 180 10.98 -16.12 17.94
CA LYS A 180 11.70 -14.93 18.39
C LYS A 180 13.17 -14.98 17.98
N THR A 181 13.82 -16.12 18.20
CA THR A 181 15.23 -16.31 17.84
C THR A 181 15.43 -16.12 16.34
N LEU A 182 14.56 -16.70 15.51
CA LEU A 182 14.61 -16.54 14.06
C LEU A 182 14.46 -15.07 13.64
N VAL A 183 13.51 -14.35 14.22
CA VAL A 183 13.26 -12.92 13.90
C VAL A 183 14.37 -12.00 14.42
N CYS A 184 14.91 -12.25 15.61
CA CYS A 184 15.89 -11.38 16.25
C CYS A 184 17.35 -11.74 15.92
N SER A 185 17.63 -12.95 15.43
CA SER A 185 19.00 -13.38 15.16
C SER A 185 19.64 -12.58 14.02
N PRO A 186 20.84 -12.01 14.20
CA PRO A 186 21.58 -11.34 13.12
C PRO A 186 22.10 -12.34 12.08
N ARG A 187 22.18 -13.63 12.41
CA ARG A 187 22.61 -14.70 11.50
C ARG A 187 21.50 -15.17 10.57
N VAL A 188 20.28 -14.68 10.75
CA VAL A 188 19.15 -14.91 9.86
C VAL A 188 18.87 -13.60 9.14
N ILE A 189 19.09 -13.56 7.83
CA ILE A 189 18.79 -12.43 6.96
C ILE A 189 17.36 -12.59 6.44
N LYS A 190 16.50 -11.61 6.72
CA LYS A 190 15.09 -11.63 6.33
C LYS A 190 14.93 -10.74 5.10
N VAL A 191 14.46 -11.30 4.01
CA VAL A 191 14.22 -10.59 2.75
C VAL A 191 12.72 -10.47 2.53
N GLY A 192 12.23 -9.25 2.33
CA GLY A 192 10.81 -9.00 2.14
C GLY A 192 10.57 -7.62 1.54
N ARG A 193 9.35 -7.39 1.03
CA ARG A 193 8.95 -6.08 0.52
C ARG A 193 8.50 -5.21 1.69
N ARG A 194 9.11 -4.02 1.84
CA ARG A 194 8.60 -3.02 2.78
C ARG A 194 7.21 -2.56 2.33
N LYS A 195 6.14 -3.05 2.98
CA LYS A 195 4.84 -2.37 2.94
C LYS A 195 5.00 -1.08 3.74
N GLY A 196 4.70 0.06 3.11
CA GLY A 196 5.07 1.39 3.60
C GLY A 196 4.55 1.73 4.99
N PHE A 197 5.33 1.40 6.03
CA PHE A 197 5.27 2.09 7.32
C PHE A 197 6.02 3.42 7.13
N ARG A 198 5.27 4.51 6.93
CA ARG A 198 5.78 5.86 7.17
C ARG A 198 5.84 6.00 8.69
N ASN A 199 7.05 6.01 9.25
CA ASN A 199 7.25 6.59 10.58
C ASN A 199 6.78 8.04 10.49
N SER A 200 5.89 8.47 11.38
CA SER A 200 5.81 9.88 11.70
C SER A 200 7.18 10.26 12.25
N GLU A 201 7.98 10.98 11.47
CA GLU A 201 9.23 11.56 11.93
C GLU A 201 8.93 12.37 13.18
N THR A 202 9.42 11.91 14.33
CA THR A 202 9.68 12.80 15.45
C THR A 202 10.80 13.72 15.00
N SER A 203 10.43 14.93 14.57
CA SER A 203 11.35 16.05 14.40
C SER A 203 12.04 16.34 15.73
N SER A 204 13.20 15.74 15.96
CA SER A 204 14.15 16.25 16.94
C SER A 204 14.98 17.32 16.25
N THR A 205 14.46 18.55 16.25
CA THR A 205 15.28 19.73 16.00
C THR A 205 16.23 19.87 17.18
N SER A 206 17.51 19.60 16.94
CA SER A 206 18.61 20.03 17.80
C SER A 206 18.64 21.57 17.83
N PRO A 207 18.67 22.22 19.01
CA PRO A 207 18.89 23.65 19.09
C PRO A 207 20.37 23.96 18.81
N SER A 208 20.61 24.79 17.81
CA SER A 208 21.90 25.43 17.59
C SER A 208 22.18 26.40 18.74
N SER A 209 23.25 26.14 19.49
CA SER A 209 23.83 27.09 20.43
C SER A 209 24.49 28.23 19.65
N LYS A 210 24.10 29.46 19.99
CA LYS A 210 24.86 30.68 19.72
C LYS A 210 26.11 30.74 20.60
#